data_AF-A0A6I4WAS8-F1
#
_entry.id   AF-A0A6I4WAS8-F1
#
_cell.length_a   1.000
_cell.length_b   1.000
_cell.length_c   1.000
_cell.angle_alpha   90.00
_cell.angle_beta   90.00
_cell.angle_gamma   90.00
#
_symmetry.space_group_name_H-M   'P 1'
#
loop_
_entity.id
_entity.type
_entity.pdbx_description
1 polymer ?
#
loop_
_entity_poly.entity_id
_entity_poly.type
_entity_poly.pdbx_seq_one_letter_code
_entity_poly.pdbx_strand_id
1 'polypeptide(L)' 'MLDALAVESGMRVLEIGTGTGCNAALMADVGAQVVSVEIDAEVAAAAQDRPARRGRRPGRGTSAPIAPP' A
#
# COMPACT_ATOMS: atom_id res chain seq x y z
N MET A 1 -0.79 9.12 -12.99
CA MET A 1 0.27 8.35 -12.32
C MET A 1 -0.11 6.87 -12.28
N LEU A 2 -1.22 6.48 -11.65
CA LEU A 2 -1.66 5.06 -11.64
C LEU A 2 -2.02 4.51 -13.03
N ASP A 3 -2.60 5.33 -13.93
CA ASP A 3 -2.91 4.90 -15.31
C ASP A 3 -1.66 4.46 -16.08
N ALA A 4 -0.50 5.04 -15.78
CA ALA A 4 0.77 4.66 -16.41
C ALA A 4 1.31 3.31 -15.89
N LEU A 5 0.88 2.88 -14.69
CA LEU A 5 1.23 1.57 -14.14
C LEU A 5 0.35 0.45 -14.71
N ALA A 6 -0.78 0.79 -15.37
CA ALA A 6 -1.73 -0.17 -15.93
C ALA A 6 -2.08 -1.30 -14.95
N VAL A 7 -2.34 -0.93 -13.69
CA VAL A 7 -2.65 -1.90 -12.64
C VAL A 7 -3.99 -2.55 -12.94
N GLU A 8 -4.03 -3.87 -12.87
CA GLU A 8 -5.23 -4.67 -13.06
C GLU A 8 -5.50 -5.55 -11.85
N SER A 9 -6.75 -6.01 -11.74
CA SER A 9 -7.17 -6.95 -10.70
C SER A 9 -6.34 -8.22 -10.71
N GLY A 10 -5.92 -8.68 -9.53
CA GLY A 10 -5.10 -9.88 -9.37
C GLY A 10 -3.59 -9.66 -9.52
N MET A 11 -3.15 -8.47 -9.94
CA MET A 11 -1.72 -8.14 -9.93
C MET A 11 -1.16 -8.08 -8.50
N ARG A 12 0.11 -8.44 -8.33
CA ARG A 12 0.87 -8.22 -7.10
C ARG A 12 1.80 -7.04 -7.30
N VAL A 13 1.72 -6.04 -6.43
CA VAL A 13 2.45 -4.77 -6.57
C VAL A 13 3.30 -4.55 -5.33
N LEU A 14 4.57 -4.21 -5.54
CA LEU A 14 5.45 -3.66 -4.51
C LEU A 14 5.51 -2.15 -4.67
N GLU A 15 5.07 -1.42 -3.65
CA GLU A 15 5.22 0.03 -3.54
C GLU A 15 6.40 0.37 -2.64
N ILE A 16 7.29 1.25 -3.14
CA ILE A 16 8.43 1.77 -2.37
C ILE A 16 8.13 3.22 -2.01
N GLY A 17 8.09 3.50 -0.71
CA GLY A 17 7.57 4.74 -0.14
C GLY A 17 6.07 4.61 0.10
N THR A 18 5.68 4.27 1.33
CA THR A 18 4.25 4.17 1.69
C THR A 18 3.62 5.55 1.74
N GLY A 19 4.37 6.56 2.23
CA GLY A 19 3.87 7.92 2.36
C GLY A 19 2.54 7.97 3.12
N THR A 20 1.49 8.46 2.47
CA THR A 20 0.13 8.53 3.04
C THR A 20 -0.69 7.25 2.84
N GLY A 21 -0.24 6.31 2.01
CA GLY A 21 -0.97 5.09 1.64
C GLY A 21 -2.06 5.29 0.57
N CYS A 22 -2.16 6.46 -0.06
CA CYS A 22 -3.20 6.74 -1.06
C CYS A 22 -3.11 5.82 -2.30
N ASN A 23 -1.90 5.58 -2.80
CA ASN A 23 -1.68 4.76 -3.99
C ASN A 23 -1.96 3.29 -3.71
N ALA A 24 -1.44 2.73 -2.61
CA ALA A 24 -1.81 1.40 -2.14
C ALA A 24 -3.32 1.21 -2.05
N ALA A 25 -4.05 2.19 -1.50
CA ALA A 25 -5.51 2.11 -1.41
C ALA A 25 -6.19 2.09 -2.78
N LEU A 26 -5.77 2.93 -3.72
CA LEU A 26 -6.32 2.96 -5.08
C LEU A 26 -6.01 1.68 -5.87
N MET A 27 -4.78 1.16 -5.76
CA MET A 27 -4.41 -0.11 -6.40
C MET A 27 -5.16 -1.31 -5.79
N ALA A 28 -5.40 -1.29 -4.49
CA ALA A 28 -6.25 -2.29 -3.82
C ALA A 28 -7.72 -2.20 -4.28
N ASP A 29 -8.25 -1.01 -4.53
CA ASP A 29 -9.60 -0.79 -5.06
C ASP A 29 -9.78 -1.36 -6.48
N VAL A 30 -8.72 -1.30 -7.30
CA VAL A 30 -8.65 -1.96 -8.61
C VAL A 30 -8.57 -3.51 -8.49
N GLY A 31 -8.29 -4.04 -7.30
CA GLY A 31 -8.21 -5.48 -7.03
C GLY A 31 -6.79 -6.04 -7.03
N ALA A 32 -5.76 -5.18 -7.01
CA ALA A 32 -4.38 -5.62 -6.85
C ALA A 32 -4.06 -5.97 -5.39
N GLN A 33 -3.07 -6.83 -5.20
CA GLN A 33 -2.48 -7.14 -3.90
C GLN A 33 -1.22 -6.31 -3.72
N VAL A 34 -1.27 -5.32 -2.83
CA VAL A 34 -0.18 -4.36 -2.64
C VAL A 34 0.59 -4.66 -1.37
N VAL A 35 1.91 -4.69 -1.49
CA VAL A 35 2.86 -4.62 -0.37
C VAL A 35 3.56 -3.28 -0.46
N SER A 36 3.49 -2.45 0.58
CA SER A 36 4.21 -1.17 0.64
C SER A 36 5.35 -1.25 1.65
N VAL A 37 6.47 -0.60 1.31
CA VAL A 37 7.66 -0.50 2.17
C VAL A 37 7.94 0.97 2.44
N GLU A 38 8.22 1.30 3.70
CA GLU A 38 8.59 2.64 4.13
C GLU A 38 9.88 2.57 4.96
N ILE A 39 10.78 3.54 4.74
CA ILE A 39 12.06 3.62 5.45
C ILE A 39 11.92 4.43 6.74
N ASP A 40 11.03 5.42 6.74
CA ASP A 40 10.76 6.25 7.90
C ASP A 40 9.76 5.53 8.83
N ALA A 41 10.22 5.14 10.01
CA ALA A 41 9.41 4.40 10.97
C ALA A 41 8.21 5.19 11.49
N GLU A 42 8.31 6.51 11.60
CA GLU A 42 7.20 7.36 12.05
C GLU A 42 6.13 7.47 10.96
N VAL A 43 6.56 7.60 9.70
CA VAL A 43 5.64 7.59 8.55
C VAL A 43 4.96 6.23 8.41
N ALA A 44 5.70 5.14 8.58
CA ALA A 44 5.16 3.79 8.54
C ALA A 44 4.08 3.58 9.61
N ALA A 45 4.35 3.96 10.86
CA ALA A 45 3.39 3.88 11.96
C ALA A 45 2.15 4.75 11.68
N ALA A 46 2.35 6.00 11.24
CA ALA A 46 1.25 6.89 10.89
C ALA A 46 0.41 6.36 9.70
N ALA A 47 1.01 5.63 8.77
CA ALA A 47 0.30 5.01 7.66
C ALA A 47 -0.53 3.78 8.11
N GLN A 48 -0.08 3.03 9.10
CA GLN A 48 -0.83 1.90 9.68
C GLN A 48 -2.09 2.36 10.41
N ASP A 49 -2.02 3.50 11.11
CA ASP A 49 -3.15 4.07 11.84
C ASP A 49 -4.14 4.82 10.95
N ARG A 50 -3.73 5.17 9.71
CA ARG A 50 -4.64 5.76 8.73
C ARG A 50 -5.55 4.66 8.18
N PRO A 51 -6.86 4.71 8.44
CA PRO A 51 -7.77 3.78 7.80
C PRO A 51 -7.67 4.00 6.29
N ALA A 52 -7.26 2.95 5.55
CA ALA A 52 -7.33 2.92 4.10
C ALA A 52 -8.68 3.48 3.69
N ARG A 53 -8.68 4.65 3.05
CA ARG A 53 -9.87 5.44 2.80
C ARG A 53 -10.88 4.53 2.09
N ARG A 54 -12.02 4.32 2.75
CA ARG A 54 -12.92 3.15 2.62
C ARG A 54 -13.19 2.68 1.17
N GLY A 55 -12.89 1.40 0.94
CA GLY A 55 -13.42 0.52 -0.11
C GLY A 55 -13.07 -0.93 0.25
N ARG A 56 -13.92 -1.63 1.00
CA ARG A 56 -13.60 -2.97 1.53
C ARG A 56 -13.80 -4.09 0.49
N ARG A 57 -12.73 -4.83 0.19
CA ARG A 57 -12.61 -6.28 0.48
C ARG A 57 -11.24 -6.52 1.14
N PRO A 58 -11.12 -7.33 2.20
CA PRO A 58 -9.85 -7.53 2.89
C PRO A 58 -8.96 -8.47 2.06
N GLY A 59 -8.19 -7.91 1.14
CA GLY A 59 -6.90 -8.48 0.76
C GLY A 59 -5.91 -8.10 1.84
N ARG A 60 -5.24 -9.07 2.48
CA ARG A 60 -4.25 -8.80 3.53
C ARG A 60 -3.07 -8.03 2.93
N GLY A 61 -3.10 -6.70 2.98
CA GLY A 61 -1.92 -5.87 2.80
C GLY A 61 -1.20 -5.79 4.13
N THR A 62 -0.15 -6.59 4.32
CA THR A 62 0.71 -6.48 5.50
C THR A 62 1.78 -5.43 5.20
N SER A 63 1.67 -4.26 5.81
CA SER A 63 2.80 -3.35 5.96
C SER A 63 3.76 -4.00 6.97
N ALA A 64 4.83 -4.63 6.47
CA ALA A 64 5.91 -5.11 7.33
C ALA A 64 6.96 -4.00 7.45
N PRO A 65 7.32 -3.54 8.68
CA PRO A 65 8.47 -2.67 8.84
C PRO A 65 9.73 -3.43 8.39
N ILE A 66 10.59 -2.77 7.62
CA ILE A 66 11.92 -3.30 7.35
C ILE A 66 12.72 -3.13 8.66
N ALA A 67 13.21 -4.21 9.24
CA ALA A 67 14.14 -4.11 10.35
C ALA A 67 15.46 -3.53 9.80
N PRO A 68 16.06 -2.51 10.45
CA PRO A 68 17.40 -2.06 10.07
C PRO A 68 18.42 -3.20 10.25
N PRO A 69 19.53 -3.22 9.49
CA PRO A 69 20.53 -4.28 9.55
C PRO A 69 21.17 -4.45 10.93
#